data_AF-A0A484ZF73-F1
#
_entry.id   AF-A0A484ZF73-F1
#
_cell.length_a   1.000
_cell.length_b   1.000
_cell.length_c   1.000
_cell.angle_alpha   90.00
_cell.angle_beta   90.00
_cell.angle_gamma   90.00
#
_symmetry.space_group_name_H-M   'P 1'
#
loop_
_entity.id
_entity.type
_entity.pdbx_description
1 polymer ?
#
loop_
_entity_poly.entity_id
_entity_poly.type
_entity_poly.pdbx_seq_one_letter_code
_entity_poly.pdbx_strand_id
1 'polypeptide(L)' 'MTLQPGDMIAHRHAEGALRRVPGDEVVVEVEGVGRLVNRIVSEETTK' A
#
# COMPACT_ATOMS: atom_id res chain seq x y z
N MET A 1 11.38 -4.31 -24.42
CA MET A 1 10.79 -3.12 -23.77
C MET A 1 11.76 -2.64 -22.70
N THR A 2 11.93 -1.33 -22.57
CA THR A 2 13.03 -0.71 -21.79
C THR A 2 12.46 0.22 -20.73
N LEU A 3 12.79 -0.03 -19.46
CA LEU A 3 12.40 0.82 -18.34
C LEU A 3 13.17 2.15 -18.36
N GLN A 4 12.52 3.21 -17.90
CA GLN A 4 13.04 4.56 -17.82
C GLN A 4 13.27 4.97 -16.36
N PRO A 5 14.10 6.01 -16.10
CA PRO A 5 14.24 6.57 -14.77
C PRO A 5 12.89 7.01 -14.20
N GLY A 6 12.57 6.54 -13.00
CA GLY A 6 11.30 6.80 -12.32
C GLY A 6 10.26 5.68 -12.48
N ASP A 7 10.48 4.70 -13.36
CA ASP A 7 9.61 3.53 -13.46
C ASP A 7 9.69 2.71 -12.17
N MET A 8 8.52 2.35 -11.64
CA MET A 8 8.40 1.55 -10.41
C MET A 8 7.78 0.18 -10.71
N ILE A 9 8.36 -0.87 -10.12
CA ILE A 9 7.83 -2.24 -10.18
C ILE A 9 7.47 -2.68 -8.76
N ALA A 10 6.19 -3.00 -8.55
CA ALA A 10 5.73 -3.65 -7.33
C ALA A 10 5.97 -5.16 -7.44
N HIS A 11 6.94 -5.69 -6.69
CA HIS A 11 7.49 -7.04 -6.90
C HIS A 11 6.47 -8.17 -6.65
N ARG A 12 5.71 -8.08 -5.55
CA ARG A 12 4.50 -8.84 -5.16
C ARG A 12 4.33 -8.69 -3.65
N HIS A 13 3.12 -8.91 -3.15
CA HIS A 13 2.88 -9.11 -1.72
C HIS A 13 2.84 -10.61 -1.39
N ALA A 14 3.11 -10.97 -0.13
CA ALA A 14 2.84 -12.31 0.37
C ALA A 14 1.35 -12.65 0.22
N GLU A 15 1.02 -13.92 0.02
CA GLU A 15 -0.37 -14.37 -0.05
C GLU A 15 -1.10 -14.12 1.28
N GLY A 16 -2.39 -13.80 1.20
CA GLY A 16 -3.22 -13.50 2.38
C GLY A 16 -3.82 -12.10 2.38
N ALA A 17 -4.43 -11.69 1.27
CA ALA A 17 -5.19 -10.43 1.24
C ALA A 17 -6.36 -10.50 2.23
N LEU A 18 -6.27 -9.70 3.30
CA LEU A 18 -7.33 -9.53 4.28
C LEU A 18 -8.26 -8.42 3.82
N ARG A 19 -9.57 -8.62 4.02
CA ARG A 19 -10.56 -7.55 3.80
C ARG A 19 -10.28 -6.38 4.75
N ARG A 20 -10.28 -5.17 4.22
CA ARG A 20 -10.15 -3.90 4.97
C ARG A 20 -11.45 -3.10 4.88
N VAL A 21 -11.73 -2.30 5.91
CA VAL A 21 -12.90 -1.42 6.00
C VAL A 21 -12.51 -0.01 6.41
N PRO A 22 -13.35 1.02 6.15
CA PRO A 22 -13.10 2.37 6.64
C PRO A 22 -12.87 2.41 8.16
N GLY A 23 -11.90 3.22 8.59
CA GLY A 23 -11.42 3.28 9.96
C GLY A 23 -10.18 2.41 10.23
N ASP A 24 -9.86 1.46 9.35
CA ASP A 24 -8.68 0.62 9.51
C ASP A 24 -7.38 1.40 9.28
N GLU A 25 -6.38 1.15 10.13
CA GLU A 25 -4.99 1.50 9.87
C GLU A 25 -4.26 0.29 9.28
N VAL A 26 -3.66 0.49 8.11
CA VAL A 26 -2.87 -0.51 7.39
C VAL A 26 -1.42 -0.10 7.43
N VAL A 27 -0.59 -0.89 8.11
CA VAL A 27 0.85 -0.70 8.19
C VAL A 27 1.54 -1.73 7.31
N VAL A 28 2.43 -1.27 6.43
CA VAL A 28 3.31 -2.10 5.61
C VAL A 28 4.75 -1.74 5.93
N GLU A 29 5.58 -2.74 6.17
CA GLU A 29 6.98 -2.54 6.51
C GLU A 29 7.86 -3.46 5.67
N VAL A 30 8.97 -2.91 5.20
CA VAL A 30 10.02 -3.64 4.51
C VAL A 30 11.32 -3.35 5.23
N GLU A 31 11.91 -4.39 5.82
CA GLU A 31 13.15 -4.29 6.58
C GLU A 31 14.25 -3.61 5.75
N GLY A 32 14.91 -2.61 6.34
CA GLY A 32 15.98 -1.86 5.69
C GLY A 32 15.53 -0.86 4.61
N VAL A 33 14.24 -0.80 4.27
CA VAL A 33 13.69 0.16 3.29
C VAL A 33 12.82 1.20 3.96
N GLY A 34 11.86 0.77 4.79
CA GLY A 34 11.01 1.69 5.54
C GLY A 34 9.64 1.14 5.89
N ARG A 35 8.85 2.02 6.51
CA ARG A 35 7.50 1.74 7.03
C ARG A 35 6.50 2.73 6.44
N LEU A 36 5.43 2.20 5.86
CA LEU A 36 4.30 2.95 5.30
C LEU A 36 3.05 2.71 6.15
N VAL A 37 2.42 3.79 6.58
CA VAL A 37 1.15 3.76 7.32
C VAL A 37 0.07 4.40 6.45
N ASN A 38 -1.02 3.67 6.21
CA ASN A 38 -2.16 4.15 5.44
C ASN A 38 -3.45 4.00 6.27
N ARG A 39 -4.39 4.92 6.11
CA ARG A 39 -5.70 4.87 6.78
C ARG A 39 -6.80 4.72 5.75
N ILE A 40 -7.66 3.73 5.95
CA ILE A 40 -8.79 3.47 5.06
C ILE A 40 -9.93 4.42 5.46
N VAL A 41 -10.48 5.13 4.48
CA VAL A 41 -11.59 6.07 4.65
C VAL A 41 -12.71 5.72 3.66
N SER A 42 -13.94 6.12 3.95
CA SER A 42 -15.03 6.04 2.99
C SER A 42 -14.96 7.20 2.01
N GLU A 43 -15.48 7.03 0.79
CA GLU A 43 -15.53 8.09 -0.21
C GLU A 43 -16.28 9.33 0.30
N GLU A 44 -17.34 9.15 1.09
CA GLU A 44 -18.12 10.22 1.71
C GLU A 44 -17.30 11.06 2.70
N THR A 45 -16.30 10.47 3.36
CA THR A 45 -15.43 11.20 4.32
C THR A 45 -14.45 12.13 3.61
N THR A 46 -14.12 11.85 2.35
CA THR A 46 -13.14 12.59 1.53
C THR A 46 -13.74 13.57 0.53
N LYS A 47 -15.07 13.68 0.48
CA LYS A 47 -15.76 14.77 -0.24
C LYS A 47 -15.80 16.03 0.61
#